data_AF-A0A392QWD5-F1
#
_entry.id   AF-A0A392QWD5-F1
#
_cell.length_a   1.000
_cell.length_b   1.000
_cell.length_c   1.000
_cell.angle_alpha   90.00
_cell.angle_beta   90.00
_cell.angle_gamma   90.00
#
_symmetry.space_group_name_H-M   'P 1'
#
loop_
_entity.id
_entity.type
_entity.pdbx_description
1 polymer ?
#
loop_
_entity_poly.entity_id
_entity_poly.type
_entity_poly.pdbx_seq_one_letter_code
_entity_poly.pdbx_strand_id
1 'polypeptide(L)' 'MLFCDVVSGGVASNQYVRARLDTVVKKNGLQLVCPPPRLCTDNGVMVAWTGIEHFRVGRYDPPPPAEDPEDFV' A
#
# COMPACT_ATOMS: atom_id res chain seq x y z
N MET A 1 12.95 0.73 -19.43
CA MET A 1 12.60 0.51 -18.01
C MET A 1 12.57 1.87 -17.35
N LEU A 2 11.40 2.39 -16.98
CA LEU A 2 11.29 3.63 -16.21
C LEU A 2 11.49 3.28 -14.74
N PHE A 3 12.51 3.84 -14.10
CA PHE A 3 12.71 3.72 -12.66
C PHE A 3 11.81 4.73 -11.95
N CYS A 4 10.99 4.26 -11.01
CA CYS A 4 10.10 5.11 -10.23
C CYS A 4 10.30 4.87 -8.73
N ASP A 5 10.13 5.94 -7.97
CA ASP A 5 10.01 5.90 -6.52
C ASP A 5 8.51 5.93 -6.16
N VAL A 6 8.07 5.00 -5.32
CA VAL A 6 6.66 4.84 -4.94
C VAL A 6 6.52 5.17 -3.46
N VAL A 7 5.71 6.18 -3.14
CA VAL A 7 5.49 6.61 -1.75
C VAL A 7 4.01 6.51 -1.39
N SER A 8 3.71 5.80 -0.30
CA SER A 8 2.35 5.60 0.24
C SER A 8 2.34 5.75 1.77
N GLY A 9 1.17 5.59 2.41
CA GLY A 9 0.99 5.79 3.85
C GLY A 9 0.42 7.18 4.20
N GLY A 10 -0.05 7.34 5.44
CA GLY A 10 -0.76 8.56 5.87
C GLY A 10 0.05 9.85 5.67
N VAL A 11 1.36 9.82 5.95
CA VAL A 11 2.27 10.96 5.73
C VAL A 11 2.40 11.30 4.24
N ALA A 12 2.33 10.29 3.37
CA ALA A 12 2.36 10.49 1.92
C ALA A 12 1.09 11.20 1.41
N SER A 13 0.03 11.36 2.20
CA SER A 13 -1.13 12.17 1.82
C SER A 13 -0.86 13.69 1.90
N ASN A 14 0.22 14.09 2.59
CA ASN A 14 0.61 15.49 2.73
C ASN A 14 1.22 16.04 1.42
N GLN A 15 0.59 17.08 0.86
CA GLN A 15 1.00 17.68 -0.40
C GLN A 15 2.38 18.34 -0.35
N TYR A 16 2.74 18.95 0.78
CA TYR A 16 4.06 19.56 0.96
C TYR A 16 5.16 18.49 0.91
N VAL A 17 4.96 17.37 1.59
CA VAL A 17 5.90 16.23 1.56
C VAL A 17 6.05 15.68 0.14
N ARG A 18 4.94 15.48 -0.59
CA ARG A 18 4.99 15.03 -2.00
C ARG A 18 5.79 15.97 -2.89
N ALA A 19 5.56 17.27 -2.80
CA ALA A 19 6.25 18.25 -3.64
C ALA A 19 7.77 18.29 -3.38
N ARG A 20 8.17 18.15 -2.11
CA ARG A 20 9.59 18.07 -1.73
C ARG A 20 10.24 16.79 -2.24
N LEU A 21 9.56 15.64 -2.12
CA LEU A 21 10.04 14.36 -2.63
C LEU A 21 10.14 14.37 -4.16
N ASP A 22 9.15 14.93 -4.87
CA ASP A 22 9.15 15.03 -6.33
C ASP A 22 10.39 15.79 -6.83
N THR A 23 10.79 16.86 -6.13
CA THR A 23 12.03 17.59 -6.41
C THR A 23 13.28 16.71 -6.28
N VAL A 24 13.33 15.86 -5.25
CA VAL A 24 14.47 14.96 -5.00
C VAL A 24 14.51 13.85 -6.05
N VAL A 25 13.37 13.23 -6.33
CA VAL A 25 13.24 12.11 -7.28
C VAL A 25 13.57 12.57 -8.70
N LYS A 26 13.11 13.76 -9.12
CA LYS A 26 13.49 14.38 -10.40
C LYS A 26 14.99 14.66 -10.52
N LYS A 27 15.64 15.12 -9.45
CA LYS A 27 17.11 15.34 -9.45
C LYS A 27 17.89 14.03 -9.67
N ASN A 28 17.31 12.90 -9.31
CA ASN A 28 17.91 11.58 -9.49
C ASN A 28 17.47 10.89 -10.81
N GLY A 29 16.76 11.60 -11.70
CA GLY A 29 16.29 11.04 -12.97
C GLY A 29 15.18 10.00 -12.82
N LEU A 30 14.46 10.02 -11.70
CA LEU A 30 13.36 9.11 -11.38
C LEU A 30 12.00 9.80 -11.54
N GLN A 31 10.93 9.01 -11.57
CA GLN A 31 9.55 9.48 -11.48
C GLN A 31 8.97 9.19 -10.09
N LEU A 32 8.32 10.18 -9.46
CA LEU A 32 7.56 9.95 -8.24
C LEU A 32 6.17 9.42 -8.57
N VAL A 33 5.78 8.31 -7.95
CA VAL A 33 4.43 7.73 -8.03
C VAL A 33 3.82 7.75 -6.64
N CYS A 34 2.68 8.42 -6.51
CA CYS A 34 1.90 8.44 -5.27
C CYS A 34 0.44 8.05 -5.56
N PRO A 35 -0.19 7.23 -4.71
CA PRO A 35 -1.63 6.99 -4.81
C PRO A 35 -2.42 8.30 -4.59
N PRO A 36 -3.70 8.34 -5.02
CA PRO A 36 -4.64 9.37 -4.58
C PRO A 36 -4.64 9.49 -3.05
N PRO A 37 -4.67 10.71 -2.45
CA PRO A 37 -4.56 10.89 -1.01
C PRO A 37 -5.52 10.03 -0.17
N ARG A 38 -6.76 9.84 -0.64
CA ARG A 38 -7.78 8.98 0.02
C ARG A 38 -7.35 7.51 0.14
N LEU A 39 -6.48 7.05 -0.74
CA LEU A 39 -5.96 5.68 -0.75
C LEU A 39 -4.59 5.56 -0.06
N CYS A 40 -3.99 6.68 0.37
CA CYS A 40 -2.70 6.67 1.07
C CYS A 40 -2.84 6.39 2.56
N THR A 41 -3.93 6.81 3.20
CA THR A 41 -4.22 6.47 4.61
C THR A 41 -4.74 5.05 4.72
N ASP A 42 -4.64 4.45 5.90
CA ASP A 42 -5.14 3.09 6.16
C ASP A 42 -6.59 2.93 5.67
N ASN A 43 -6.81 1.95 4.81
CA ASN A 43 -8.10 1.69 4.20
C ASN A 43 -8.26 0.20 3.83
N GLY A 44 -9.49 -0.30 3.80
CA GLY A 44 -9.76 -1.71 3.45
C GLY A 44 -9.44 -2.06 1.98
N VAL A 45 -9.34 -1.07 1.08
CA VAL A 45 -9.06 -1.32 -0.34
C VAL A 45 -7.64 -1.86 -0.53
N MET A 46 -6.66 -1.33 0.20
CA MET A 46 -5.27 -1.82 0.13
C MET A 46 -5.15 -3.27 0.62
N VAL A 47 -5.93 -3.64 1.65
CA VAL A 47 -5.99 -5.01 2.19
C VAL A 47 -6.64 -5.94 1.19
N ALA A 48 -7.81 -5.57 0.64
CA ALA A 48 -8.53 -6.36 -0.33
C ALA A 48 -7.71 -6.58 -1.63
N TRP A 49 -7.05 -5.55 -2.13
CA TRP A 49 -6.20 -5.65 -3.31
C TRP A 49 -5.01 -6.59 -3.06
N THR A 50 -4.32 -6.43 -1.93
CA THR A 50 -3.21 -7.32 -1.54
C THR A 50 -3.70 -8.77 -1.45
N GLY A 51 -4.87 -9.00 -0.86
CA GLY A 51 -5.49 -10.33 -0.78
C GLY A 51 -5.75 -10.97 -2.15
N ILE A 52 -6.26 -10.22 -3.12
CA ILE A 52 -6.48 -10.71 -4.50
C ILE A 52 -5.15 -11.06 -5.18
N GLU A 53 -4.14 -10.20 -5.07
CA GLU A 53 -2.81 -10.46 -5.65
C GLU A 53 -2.15 -11.69 -5.03
N HIS A 54 -2.28 -11.87 -3.72
CA HIS A 54 -1.83 -13.04 -2.99
C HIS A 54 -2.57 -14.32 -3.41
N PHE A 55 -3.89 -14.26 -3.50
CA PHE A 55 -4.73 -15.39 -3.91
C PHE A 55 -4.37 -15.88 -5.32
N ARG A 56 -4.13 -14.95 -6.26
CA ARG A 56 -3.72 -15.26 -7.65
C ARG A 56 -2.42 -16.06 -7.75
N VAL A 57 -1.52 -15.92 -6.79
CA VAL A 57 -0.24 -16.66 -6.74
C VAL A 57 -0.27 -17.83 -5.73
N GLY A 58 -1.44 -18.18 -5.21
CA GLY A 58 -1.60 -19.27 -4.25
C GLY A 58 -1.02 -18.98 -2.86
N ARG A 59 -0.84 -17.71 -2.50
CA ARG A 59 -0.29 -17.29 -1.20
C ARG A 59 -1.41 -16.89 -0.23
N TYR A 60 -2.08 -17.87 0.36
CA TYR A 60 -3.09 -17.65 1.38
C TYR A 60 -3.09 -18.80 2.39
N ASP A 61 -3.54 -18.51 3.61
CA ASP A 61 -3.77 -19.52 4.63
C ASP A 61 -5.20 -20.06 4.51
N PRO A 62 -5.45 -21.32 4.88
CA PRO A 62 -6.81 -21.81 5.01
C PRO A 62 -7.58 -20.95 6.03
N PRO A 63 -8.90 -20.80 5.85
CA PRO A 63 -9.70 -20.10 6.84
C PRO A 63 -9.53 -20.76 8.22
N PRO A 64 -9.56 -19.98 9.30
CA PRO A 64 -9.55 -20.53 10.65
C PRO A 64 -10.73 -21.50 10.84
N PRO A 65 -10.65 -22.42 11.81
CA PRO A 65 -11.77 -23.27 12.19
C PRO A 65 -13.02 -22.44 12.51
N ALA A 66 -14.21 -23.01 12.28
CA ALA A 66 -15.48 -22.31 12.56
C ALA A 66 -15.70 -22.03 14.07
N GLU A 67 -15.00 -22.77 14.93
CA GLU A 67 -14.97 -22.57 16.38
C GLU A 67 -13.51 -22.43 16.79
N ASP A 68 -13.09 -21.21 17.12
CA ASP A 68 -11.77 -20.96 17.69
C ASP A 68 -11.90 -20.83 19.22
N PRO A 69 -11.15 -21.61 20.03
CA PRO A 69 -11.13 -21.46 21.47
C PRO A 69 -10.84 -20.03 21.94
N GLU A 70 -10.15 -19.21 21.15
CA GLU A 70 -9.86 -17.80 21.44
C GLU A 70 -11.08 -16.88 21.27
N ASP A 71 -12.11 -17.28 20.52
CA ASP A 71 -13.35 -16.49 20.35
C ASP A 71 -14.22 -16.46 21.62
N PHE A 72 -13.95 -17.36 22.58
CA PHE A 72 -14.68 -17.49 23.85
C PHE A 72 -13.95 -16.86 25.05
N VAL A 73 -12.81 -16.19 24.83
CA VAL A 73 -11.97 -15.55 25.85
C VAL A 73 -12.23 -14.05 25.94
#